data_AF-A0A8T6CDB3-F1
#
_entry.id   AF-A0A8T6CDB3-F1
#
_cell.length_a   1.000
_cell.length_b   1.000
_cell.length_c   1.000
_cell.angle_alpha   90.00
_cell.angle_beta   90.00
_cell.angle_gamma   90.00
#
_symmetry.space_group_name_H-M   'P 1'
#
loop_
_entity.id
_entity.type
_entity.pdbx_description
1 polymer ?
#
loop_
_entity_poly.entity_id
_entity_poly.type
_entity_poly.pdbx_seq_one_letter_code
_entity_poly.pdbx_strand_id
1 'polypeptide(L)'
;MSAADDVLTRYADELRGFGPSLPDDLAGGARALERRLSEEDLDRWAAAGVALARHSLRSWEAAGEYFRVSPRLFPAFSFEELLDWQEVALDLAESSSMIAAAFVRATPEVLQPLQGADTRDLGIMGEWIGRPGEQVRPWAALGKRLAHGNWKSVALAASFFEQSPALLHALPLEAVGELIDVVDRLSDRSYQLAASCLERSGELFADLAPPDRRPFLEFADAVAQASWADTRLYFERGPALIANIDRDERAAFLQLAADVTEKVGRQGYPLFIEAAESLAQVEPTYHETLVDLARRLAVGSPAAAMSFLRSSPTVLTRLTADQLERWLQGGWDLLFEAGNIEGAEAYFRLESQRAEEMLETLSARIELRNVSNTLRLYAKALTGEQIAIRSTEDLVDAGIGWVQESVATTEGSAIYLPPYVSTFNEQRQNFLSYKVYATHQSGRMEFGSFLFDFDA
;
A
#
# COMPACT_ATOMS: atom_id res chain seq x y z
N MET A 1 20.86 -30.57 -50.27
CA MET A 1 19.62 -30.39 -49.49
C MET A 1 19.99 -29.49 -48.33
N SER A 2 19.15 -28.54 -47.93
CA SER A 2 19.43 -27.80 -46.70
C SER A 2 19.21 -28.73 -45.50
N ALA A 3 19.93 -28.51 -44.39
CA ALA A 3 19.67 -29.20 -43.13
C ALA A 3 18.21 -29.06 -42.67
N ALA A 4 17.57 -27.92 -42.96
CA ALA A 4 16.15 -27.70 -42.70
C ALA A 4 15.25 -28.56 -43.58
N ASP A 5 15.58 -28.74 -44.87
CA ASP A 5 14.82 -29.61 -45.78
C ASP A 5 14.91 -31.10 -45.35
N ASP A 6 16.07 -31.51 -44.83
CA ASP A 6 16.30 -32.86 -44.30
C ASP A 6 15.44 -33.11 -43.04
N VAL A 7 15.42 -32.15 -42.10
CA VAL A 7 14.56 -32.18 -40.91
C VAL A 7 13.08 -32.22 -41.27
N LEU A 8 12.66 -31.39 -42.23
CA LEU A 8 11.27 -31.35 -42.69
C LEU A 8 10.83 -32.68 -43.30
N THR A 9 11.69 -33.29 -44.11
CA THR A 9 11.42 -34.60 -44.71
C THR A 9 11.35 -35.69 -43.64
N ARG A 10 12.23 -35.65 -42.63
CA ARG A 10 12.30 -36.63 -41.55
C ARG A 10 11.04 -36.64 -40.67
N TYR A 11 10.55 -35.47 -40.28
CA TYR A 11 9.41 -35.35 -39.36
C TYR A 11 8.04 -35.15 -40.03
N ALA A 12 7.99 -35.06 -41.38
CA ALA A 12 6.76 -34.84 -42.13
C ALA A 12 5.63 -35.82 -41.74
N ASP A 13 5.95 -37.10 -41.59
CA ASP A 13 4.97 -38.14 -41.26
C ASP A 13 4.49 -38.07 -39.81
N GLU A 14 5.38 -37.72 -38.89
CA GLU A 14 5.06 -37.58 -37.46
C GLU A 14 4.17 -36.38 -37.19
N LEU A 15 4.28 -35.31 -37.98
CA LEU A 15 3.45 -34.12 -37.85
C LEU A 15 2.07 -34.25 -38.54
N ARG A 16 1.82 -35.34 -39.30
CA ARG A 16 0.52 -35.56 -39.95
C ARG A 16 -0.57 -35.74 -38.90
N GLY A 17 -1.66 -34.98 -39.06
CA GLY A 17 -2.83 -35.07 -38.17
C GLY A 17 -2.79 -34.12 -36.97
N PHE A 18 -1.68 -33.40 -36.76
CA PHE A 18 -1.65 -32.25 -35.87
C PHE A 18 -2.14 -30.98 -36.58
N GLY A 19 -2.23 -29.86 -35.86
CA GLY A 19 -2.77 -28.59 -36.40
C GLY A 19 -2.13 -28.17 -37.72
N PRO A 20 -2.90 -27.58 -38.66
CA PRO A 20 -2.47 -27.38 -40.04
C PRO A 20 -1.26 -26.47 -40.19
N SER A 21 -0.99 -25.59 -39.22
CA SER A 21 0.18 -24.70 -39.24
C SER A 21 1.46 -25.34 -38.73
N LEU A 22 1.41 -26.48 -38.05
CA LEU A 22 2.56 -27.04 -37.33
C LEU A 22 3.74 -27.40 -38.27
N PRO A 23 3.53 -27.99 -39.46
CA PRO A 23 4.62 -28.20 -40.42
C PRO A 23 5.24 -26.89 -40.92
N ASP A 24 4.43 -25.84 -41.11
CA ASP A 24 4.91 -24.52 -41.53
C ASP A 24 5.68 -23.82 -40.40
N ASP A 25 5.24 -23.96 -39.15
CA ASP A 25 5.93 -23.46 -37.96
C ASP A 25 7.31 -24.13 -37.81
N LEU A 26 7.39 -25.46 -37.97
CA LEU A 26 8.66 -26.20 -38.00
C LEU A 26 9.56 -25.71 -39.14
N ALA A 27 9.01 -25.55 -40.35
CA ALA A 27 9.79 -25.09 -41.50
C ALA A 27 10.36 -23.68 -41.31
N GLY A 28 9.55 -22.78 -40.75
CA GLY A 28 9.97 -21.42 -40.40
C GLY A 28 11.10 -21.42 -39.36
N GLY A 29 10.92 -22.17 -38.27
CA GLY A 29 11.94 -22.29 -37.22
C GLY A 29 13.24 -22.94 -37.71
N ALA A 30 13.14 -24.05 -38.46
CA ALA A 30 14.30 -24.78 -38.98
C ALA A 30 15.14 -23.89 -39.91
N ARG A 31 14.51 -23.15 -40.83
CA ARG A 31 15.20 -22.20 -41.72
C ARG A 31 15.82 -21.03 -40.97
N ALA A 32 15.23 -20.60 -39.86
CA ALA A 32 15.82 -19.55 -39.03
C ALA A 32 17.05 -20.04 -38.23
N LEU A 33 17.13 -21.35 -37.96
CA LEU A 33 18.15 -21.98 -37.13
C LEU A 33 19.24 -22.73 -37.89
N GLU A 34 19.03 -23.11 -39.15
CA GLU A 34 19.98 -23.90 -39.96
C GLU A 34 21.38 -23.26 -40.08
N ARG A 35 21.48 -21.93 -39.93
CA ARG A 35 22.75 -21.19 -39.98
C ARG A 35 23.43 -21.05 -38.61
N ARG A 36 22.70 -21.34 -37.53
CA ARG A 36 23.13 -21.18 -36.14
C ARG A 36 23.44 -22.51 -35.46
N LEU A 37 22.79 -23.59 -35.89
CA LEU A 37 22.91 -24.92 -35.32
C LEU A 37 23.67 -25.88 -36.24
N SER A 38 24.31 -26.88 -35.65
CA SER A 38 24.79 -28.05 -36.38
C SER A 38 23.59 -28.87 -36.91
N GLU A 39 23.82 -29.74 -37.91
CA GLU A 39 22.77 -30.64 -38.40
C GLU A 39 22.21 -31.55 -37.29
N GLU A 40 23.08 -31.98 -36.37
CA GLU A 40 22.71 -32.80 -35.20
C GLU A 40 21.86 -32.00 -34.21
N ASP A 41 22.25 -30.77 -33.88
CA ASP A 41 21.50 -29.91 -32.95
C ASP A 41 20.16 -29.46 -33.55
N LEU A 42 20.11 -29.20 -34.87
CA LEU A 42 18.87 -28.89 -35.56
C LEU A 42 17.90 -30.07 -35.53
N ASP A 43 18.40 -31.30 -35.67
CA ASP A 43 17.61 -32.51 -35.52
C ASP A 43 17.11 -32.71 -34.08
N ARG A 44 17.99 -32.55 -33.08
CA ARG A 44 17.62 -32.61 -31.65
C ARG A 44 16.53 -31.58 -31.31
N TRP A 45 16.66 -30.35 -31.80
CA TRP A 45 15.66 -29.29 -31.65
C TRP A 45 14.30 -29.67 -32.26
N ALA A 46 14.31 -30.19 -33.50
CA ALA A 46 13.08 -30.60 -34.17
C ALA A 46 12.42 -31.80 -33.46
N ALA A 47 13.22 -32.79 -33.05
CA ALA A 47 12.78 -33.93 -32.27
C ALA A 47 12.08 -33.49 -30.97
N ALA A 48 12.65 -32.53 -30.26
CA ALA A 48 12.11 -31.99 -29.02
C ALA A 48 10.73 -31.32 -29.25
N GLY A 49 10.59 -30.49 -30.29
CA GLY A 49 9.30 -29.91 -30.64
C GLY A 49 8.25 -30.93 -31.08
N VAL A 50 8.65 -31.97 -31.82
CA VAL A 50 7.75 -33.08 -32.21
C VAL A 50 7.34 -33.89 -30.98
N ALA A 51 8.25 -34.14 -30.04
CA ALA A 51 7.93 -34.80 -28.78
C ALA A 51 6.89 -34.01 -27.98
N LEU A 52 7.02 -32.67 -27.93
CA LEU A 52 6.01 -31.80 -27.32
C LEU A 52 4.66 -31.90 -28.04
N ALA A 53 4.64 -31.89 -29.37
CA ALA A 53 3.38 -32.01 -30.13
C ALA A 53 2.63 -33.32 -29.84
N ARG A 54 3.38 -34.42 -29.65
CA ARG A 54 2.86 -35.77 -29.41
C ARG A 54 2.50 -36.03 -27.94
N HIS A 55 2.87 -35.13 -27.03
CA HIS A 55 2.77 -35.38 -25.59
C HIS A 55 1.32 -35.57 -25.11
N SER A 56 0.40 -34.70 -25.50
CA SER A 56 -1.02 -34.80 -25.12
C SER A 56 -1.96 -34.14 -26.13
N LEU A 57 -3.28 -34.34 -25.95
CA LEU A 57 -4.28 -33.73 -26.82
C LEU A 57 -4.13 -32.20 -26.82
N ARG A 58 -4.02 -31.62 -28.03
CA ARG A 58 -3.74 -30.18 -28.26
C ARG A 58 -2.35 -29.67 -27.88
N SER A 59 -1.42 -30.49 -27.41
CA SER A 59 -0.03 -30.05 -27.16
C SER A 59 0.72 -29.57 -28.42
N TRP A 60 0.17 -29.86 -29.60
CA TRP A 60 0.63 -29.27 -30.86
C TRP A 60 0.58 -27.74 -30.86
N GLU A 61 -0.30 -27.08 -30.09
CA GLU A 61 -0.33 -25.62 -29.97
C GLU A 61 0.95 -25.10 -29.28
N ALA A 62 1.37 -25.75 -28.18
CA ALA A 62 2.62 -25.44 -27.49
C ALA A 62 3.84 -25.74 -28.38
N ALA A 63 3.82 -26.83 -29.15
CA ALA A 63 4.86 -27.14 -30.12
C ALA A 63 4.96 -26.11 -31.26
N GLY A 64 3.83 -25.62 -31.76
CA GLY A 64 3.81 -24.55 -32.76
C GLY A 64 4.40 -23.25 -32.21
N GLU A 65 4.08 -22.89 -30.97
CA GLU A 65 4.74 -21.76 -30.29
C GLU A 65 6.24 -22.04 -30.09
N TYR A 66 6.64 -23.26 -29.72
CA TYR A 66 8.04 -23.64 -29.52
C TYR A 66 8.86 -23.39 -30.79
N PHE A 67 8.36 -23.84 -31.94
CA PHE A 67 9.07 -23.65 -33.21
C PHE A 67 9.17 -22.17 -33.62
N ARG A 68 8.13 -21.38 -33.34
CA ARG A 68 8.12 -19.93 -33.62
C ARG A 68 9.00 -19.12 -32.68
N VAL A 69 9.05 -19.51 -31.41
CA VAL A 69 9.74 -18.78 -30.34
C VAL A 69 11.21 -19.14 -30.25
N SER A 70 11.58 -20.41 -30.43
CA SER A 70 12.97 -20.88 -30.28
C SER A 70 14.02 -20.00 -30.98
N PRO A 71 13.84 -19.56 -32.25
CA PRO A 71 14.83 -18.72 -32.93
C PRO A 71 15.10 -17.37 -32.27
N ARG A 72 14.12 -16.86 -31.52
CA ARG A 72 14.21 -15.58 -30.78
C ARG A 72 14.98 -15.71 -29.48
N LEU A 73 15.14 -16.93 -28.93
CA LEU A 73 15.80 -17.18 -27.65
C LEU A 73 17.32 -17.32 -27.75
N PHE A 74 17.86 -17.69 -28.92
CA PHE A 74 19.30 -17.85 -29.17
C PHE A 74 20.22 -16.67 -28.81
N PRO A 75 19.79 -15.39 -28.85
CA PRO A 75 20.62 -14.30 -28.34
C PRO A 75 20.87 -14.38 -26.83
N ALA A 76 20.01 -15.09 -26.08
CA ALA A 76 20.04 -15.18 -24.62
C ALA A 76 20.31 -16.59 -24.10
N PHE A 77 20.00 -17.64 -24.88
CA PHE A 77 20.14 -19.05 -24.49
C PHE A 77 21.22 -19.75 -25.31
N SER A 78 21.97 -20.61 -24.65
CA SER A 78 22.72 -21.70 -25.28
C SER A 78 21.77 -22.79 -25.79
N PHE A 79 22.29 -23.70 -26.63
CA PHE A 79 21.49 -24.79 -27.17
C PHE A 79 20.95 -25.74 -26.07
N GLU A 80 21.77 -26.07 -25.08
CA GLU A 80 21.33 -26.93 -23.97
C GLU A 80 20.28 -26.24 -23.08
N GLU A 81 20.37 -24.92 -22.87
CA GLU A 81 19.32 -24.15 -22.18
C GLU A 81 18.01 -24.11 -22.97
N LEU A 82 18.06 -24.15 -24.31
CA LEU A 82 16.87 -24.26 -25.15
C LEU A 82 16.20 -25.63 -25.02
N LEU A 83 16.98 -26.71 -24.90
CA LEU A 83 16.44 -28.05 -24.66
C LEU A 83 15.88 -28.17 -23.24
N ASP A 84 16.59 -27.62 -22.25
CA ASP A 84 16.11 -27.51 -20.87
C ASP A 84 14.77 -26.77 -20.79
N TRP A 85 14.65 -25.63 -21.48
CA TRP A 85 13.39 -24.88 -21.61
C TRP A 85 12.27 -25.71 -22.28
N GLN A 86 12.60 -26.52 -23.28
CA GLN A 86 11.64 -27.42 -23.91
C GLN A 86 11.16 -28.52 -22.95
N GLU A 87 12.05 -29.09 -22.12
CA GLU A 87 11.67 -30.05 -21.08
C GLU A 87 10.73 -29.43 -20.06
N VAL A 88 10.94 -28.16 -19.70
CA VAL A 88 10.00 -27.40 -18.83
C VAL A 88 8.64 -27.26 -19.51
N ALA A 89 8.59 -26.96 -20.81
CA ALA A 89 7.33 -26.89 -21.55
C ALA A 89 6.62 -28.25 -21.60
N LEU A 90 7.36 -29.36 -21.73
CA LEU A 90 6.82 -30.72 -21.63
C LEU A 90 6.22 -31.00 -20.26
N ASP A 91 6.94 -30.68 -19.18
CA ASP A 91 6.46 -30.85 -17.79
C ASP A 91 5.18 -30.04 -17.51
N LEU A 92 5.08 -28.82 -18.06
CA LEU A 92 3.84 -28.03 -17.98
C LEU A 92 2.71 -28.65 -18.83
N ALA A 93 3.04 -29.28 -19.96
CA ALA A 93 2.06 -29.92 -20.84
C ALA A 93 1.43 -31.17 -20.21
N GLU A 94 2.10 -31.80 -19.23
CA GLU A 94 1.50 -32.85 -18.38
C GLU A 94 0.31 -32.32 -17.59
N SER A 95 0.40 -31.07 -17.14
CA SER A 95 -0.67 -30.39 -16.40
C SER A 95 -1.75 -29.87 -17.36
N SER A 96 -1.35 -29.16 -18.41
CA SER A 96 -2.23 -28.70 -19.49
C SER A 96 -1.43 -28.15 -20.67
N SER A 97 -1.82 -28.54 -21.89
CA SER A 97 -1.26 -28.00 -23.13
C SER A 97 -1.44 -26.49 -23.27
N MET A 98 -2.51 -25.92 -22.70
CA MET A 98 -2.75 -24.47 -22.67
C MET A 98 -1.70 -23.74 -21.83
N ILE A 99 -1.32 -24.30 -20.69
CA ILE A 99 -0.32 -23.72 -19.78
C ILE A 99 1.05 -23.72 -20.47
N ALA A 100 1.43 -24.85 -21.07
CA ALA A 100 2.68 -24.96 -21.83
C ALA A 100 2.74 -23.95 -22.99
N ALA A 101 1.65 -23.79 -23.74
CA ALA A 101 1.59 -22.81 -24.83
C ALA A 101 1.73 -21.37 -24.33
N ALA A 102 1.10 -21.01 -23.19
CA ALA A 102 1.21 -19.68 -22.59
C ALA A 102 2.65 -19.40 -22.09
N PHE A 103 3.26 -20.36 -21.40
CA PHE A 103 4.66 -20.28 -20.95
C PHE A 103 5.63 -20.05 -22.12
N VAL A 104 5.53 -20.89 -23.16
CA VAL A 104 6.39 -20.80 -24.35
C VAL A 104 6.22 -19.44 -25.04
N ARG A 105 4.96 -18.99 -25.20
CA ARG A 105 4.64 -17.69 -25.81
C ARG A 105 5.24 -16.52 -25.03
N ALA A 106 5.14 -16.54 -23.71
CA ALA A 106 5.59 -15.44 -22.85
C ALA A 106 7.11 -15.40 -22.63
N THR A 107 7.81 -16.54 -22.80
CA THR A 107 9.24 -16.68 -22.51
C THR A 107 10.11 -15.54 -23.09
N PRO A 108 10.00 -15.13 -24.37
CA PRO A 108 10.86 -14.09 -24.93
C PRO A 108 10.77 -12.73 -24.23
N GLU A 109 9.58 -12.40 -23.72
CA GLU A 109 9.29 -11.09 -23.13
C GLU A 109 9.74 -11.02 -21.67
N VAL A 110 9.82 -12.17 -20.99
CA VAL A 110 10.27 -12.24 -19.59
C VAL A 110 11.78 -12.43 -19.46
N LEU A 111 12.51 -12.80 -20.51
CA LEU A 111 13.95 -13.08 -20.41
C LEU A 111 14.76 -11.91 -19.86
N GLN A 112 14.51 -10.70 -20.36
CA GLN A 112 15.23 -9.51 -19.89
C GLN A 112 14.82 -9.14 -18.45
N PRO A 113 13.52 -9.05 -18.09
CA PRO A 113 13.11 -8.87 -16.70
C PRO A 113 13.68 -9.90 -15.72
N LEU A 114 13.75 -11.17 -16.11
CA LEU A 114 14.31 -12.25 -15.29
C LEU A 114 15.82 -12.11 -15.04
N GLN A 115 16.53 -11.33 -15.87
CA GLN A 115 17.95 -11.00 -15.64
C GLN A 115 18.13 -9.91 -14.56
N GLY A 116 17.10 -9.10 -14.30
CA GLY A 116 17.18 -7.90 -13.48
C GLY A 116 17.01 -8.09 -11.97
N ALA A 117 16.85 -9.33 -11.50
CA ALA A 117 16.55 -9.62 -10.08
C ALA A 117 17.77 -9.45 -9.16
N ASP A 118 19.01 -9.48 -9.68
CA ASP A 118 20.20 -9.22 -8.88
C ASP A 118 21.15 -8.22 -9.58
N THR A 119 21.15 -6.98 -9.12
CA THR A 119 22.06 -5.91 -9.61
C THR A 119 23.51 -6.10 -9.13
N ARG A 120 23.79 -7.16 -8.35
CA ARG A 120 25.13 -7.47 -7.83
C ARG A 120 26.07 -8.04 -8.88
N ASP A 121 25.52 -8.43 -10.02
CA ASP A 121 26.19 -9.12 -11.09
C ASP A 121 26.18 -8.28 -12.38
N LEU A 122 26.63 -7.02 -12.28
CA LEU A 122 27.01 -6.24 -13.46
C LEU A 122 28.51 -6.43 -13.70
N GLY A 123 28.88 -6.93 -14.87
CA GLY A 123 30.25 -6.96 -15.34
C GLY A 123 30.83 -5.56 -15.51
N ILE A 124 32.15 -5.48 -15.62
CA ILE A 124 32.91 -4.22 -15.67
C ILE A 124 32.42 -3.28 -16.78
N MET A 125 31.78 -3.83 -17.82
CA MET A 125 31.23 -3.11 -18.97
C MET A 125 29.70 -2.86 -18.90
N GLY A 126 29.04 -3.17 -17.78
CA GLY A 126 27.58 -3.06 -17.62
C GLY A 126 26.79 -4.21 -18.25
N GLU A 127 27.44 -5.34 -18.51
CA GLU A 127 26.82 -6.58 -18.98
C GLU A 127 26.32 -7.43 -17.81
N TRP A 128 25.21 -8.14 -17.98
CA TRP A 128 24.63 -8.97 -16.93
C TRP A 128 25.45 -10.25 -16.71
N ILE A 129 25.87 -10.52 -15.47
CA ILE A 129 26.54 -11.74 -15.00
C ILE A 129 25.48 -12.66 -14.38
N GLY A 130 24.50 -13.09 -15.17
CA GLY A 130 23.50 -14.07 -14.77
C GLY A 130 22.92 -14.72 -16.01
N ARG A 131 22.70 -16.04 -15.99
CA ARG A 131 22.12 -16.72 -17.14
C ARG A 131 20.59 -16.65 -17.06
N PRO A 132 19.90 -15.95 -17.97
CA PRO A 132 18.43 -15.85 -17.95
C PRO A 132 17.73 -17.22 -17.90
N GLY A 133 18.35 -18.26 -18.48
CA GLY A 133 17.84 -19.62 -18.45
C GLY A 133 17.64 -20.20 -17.04
N GLU A 134 18.45 -19.82 -16.06
CA GLU A 134 18.37 -20.38 -14.69
C GLU A 134 17.07 -19.98 -13.99
N GLN A 135 16.55 -18.79 -14.26
CA GLN A 135 15.34 -18.24 -13.63
C GLN A 135 14.05 -18.69 -14.32
N VAL A 136 14.14 -19.30 -15.50
CA VAL A 136 12.99 -19.81 -16.26
C VAL A 136 12.31 -20.97 -15.54
N ARG A 137 13.08 -21.87 -14.92
CA ARG A 137 12.55 -23.01 -14.16
C ARG A 137 11.78 -22.57 -12.91
N PRO A 138 12.34 -21.71 -12.03
CA PRO A 138 11.58 -21.12 -10.93
C PRO A 138 10.31 -20.39 -11.38
N TRP A 139 10.38 -19.59 -12.45
CA TRP A 139 9.21 -18.91 -13.01
C TRP A 139 8.12 -19.89 -13.51
N ALA A 140 8.52 -20.93 -14.25
CA ALA A 140 7.60 -21.98 -14.69
C ALA A 140 6.93 -22.72 -13.52
N ALA A 141 7.68 -22.97 -12.45
CA ALA A 141 7.17 -23.60 -11.24
C ALA A 141 6.04 -22.77 -10.59
N LEU A 142 6.11 -21.44 -10.61
CA LEU A 142 5.03 -20.58 -10.12
C LEU A 142 3.72 -20.81 -10.89
N GLY A 143 3.78 -20.87 -12.23
CA GLY A 143 2.61 -21.16 -13.05
C GLY A 143 2.08 -22.57 -12.85
N LYS A 144 2.97 -23.57 -12.69
CA LYS A 144 2.58 -24.96 -12.39
C LYS A 144 1.85 -25.07 -11.04
N ARG A 145 2.26 -24.31 -10.03
CA ARG A 145 1.63 -24.31 -8.69
C ARG A 145 0.15 -23.93 -8.76
N LEU A 146 -0.22 -22.96 -9.58
CA LEU A 146 -1.62 -22.55 -9.78
C LEU A 146 -2.48 -23.61 -10.51
N ALA A 147 -1.87 -24.65 -11.08
CA ALA A 147 -2.53 -25.62 -11.94
C ALA A 147 -3.12 -26.83 -11.16
N HIS A 148 -4.20 -26.59 -10.40
CA HIS A 148 -4.89 -27.62 -9.59
C HIS A 148 -5.74 -28.66 -10.37
N GLY A 149 -5.45 -28.92 -11.65
CA GLY A 149 -6.11 -29.97 -12.44
C GLY A 149 -7.57 -29.71 -12.85
N ASN A 150 -8.10 -28.49 -12.66
CA ASN A 150 -9.41 -28.09 -13.18
C ASN A 150 -9.30 -26.97 -14.21
N TRP A 151 -10.33 -26.80 -15.05
CA TRP A 151 -10.25 -25.83 -16.16
C TRP A 151 -10.09 -24.37 -15.70
N LYS A 152 -10.59 -24.01 -14.49
CA LYS A 152 -10.45 -22.65 -13.96
C LYS A 152 -9.02 -22.39 -13.46
N SER A 153 -8.43 -23.38 -12.79
CA SER A 153 -7.03 -23.31 -12.33
C SER A 153 -6.05 -23.32 -13.50
N VAL A 154 -6.36 -24.08 -14.56
CA VAL A 154 -5.62 -24.04 -15.83
C VAL A 154 -5.70 -22.66 -16.49
N ALA A 155 -6.88 -22.04 -16.54
CA ALA A 155 -7.03 -20.70 -17.10
C ALA A 155 -6.30 -19.65 -16.26
N LEU A 156 -6.31 -19.77 -14.92
CA LEU A 156 -5.57 -18.89 -14.02
C LEU A 156 -4.05 -19.01 -14.21
N ALA A 157 -3.53 -20.24 -14.32
CA ALA A 157 -2.12 -20.50 -14.59
C ALA A 157 -1.67 -19.99 -15.96
N ALA A 158 -2.51 -20.14 -16.99
CA ALA A 158 -2.24 -19.56 -18.31
C ALA A 158 -2.22 -18.02 -18.26
N SER A 159 -3.19 -17.42 -17.57
CA SER A 159 -3.25 -15.97 -17.35
C SER A 159 -2.00 -15.46 -16.62
N PHE A 160 -1.46 -16.20 -15.65
CA PHE A 160 -0.19 -15.84 -15.00
C PHE A 160 0.95 -15.69 -16.01
N PHE A 161 1.11 -16.63 -16.93
CA PHE A 161 2.15 -16.52 -17.96
C PHE A 161 1.91 -15.33 -18.90
N GLU A 162 0.66 -15.04 -19.24
CA GLU A 162 0.29 -13.86 -20.05
C GLU A 162 0.59 -12.53 -19.32
N GLN A 163 0.39 -12.47 -18.01
CA GLN A 163 0.65 -11.27 -17.20
C GLN A 163 2.12 -11.16 -16.72
N SER A 164 2.90 -12.24 -16.83
CA SER A 164 4.28 -12.30 -16.34
C SER A 164 5.20 -11.20 -16.86
N PRO A 165 5.16 -10.79 -18.15
CA PRO A 165 6.00 -9.68 -18.61
C PRO A 165 5.80 -8.38 -17.82
N ALA A 166 4.55 -7.96 -17.63
CA ALA A 166 4.23 -6.75 -16.86
C ALA A 166 4.62 -6.91 -15.38
N LEU A 167 4.35 -8.08 -14.78
CA LEU A 167 4.71 -8.38 -13.40
C LEU A 167 6.21 -8.31 -13.17
N LEU A 168 7.01 -8.97 -14.02
CA LEU A 168 8.46 -9.05 -13.85
C LEU A 168 9.18 -7.73 -14.18
N HIS A 169 8.54 -6.83 -14.94
CA HIS A 169 9.01 -5.45 -15.07
C HIS A 169 8.80 -4.63 -13.79
N ALA A 170 7.80 -4.97 -12.98
CA ALA A 170 7.46 -4.25 -11.76
C ALA A 170 8.05 -4.89 -10.49
N LEU A 171 8.22 -6.21 -10.46
CA LEU A 171 8.60 -6.98 -9.29
C LEU A 171 9.74 -7.95 -9.62
N PRO A 172 10.69 -8.17 -8.68
CA PRO A 172 11.64 -9.28 -8.80
C PRO A 172 10.90 -10.63 -8.71
N LEU A 173 11.49 -11.70 -9.24
CA LEU A 173 10.84 -13.01 -9.34
C LEU A 173 10.41 -13.56 -7.97
N GLU A 174 11.18 -13.29 -6.93
CA GLU A 174 10.87 -13.67 -5.55
C GLU A 174 9.56 -13.02 -5.08
N ALA A 175 9.37 -11.73 -5.37
CA ALA A 175 8.15 -11.00 -5.02
C ALA A 175 6.96 -11.38 -5.92
N VAL A 176 7.21 -11.78 -7.17
CA VAL A 176 6.18 -12.44 -8.00
C VAL A 176 5.76 -13.77 -7.37
N GLY A 177 6.70 -14.51 -6.77
CA GLY A 177 6.39 -15.70 -5.97
C GLY A 177 5.47 -15.40 -4.79
N GLU A 178 5.78 -14.36 -4.00
CA GLU A 178 4.93 -13.88 -2.89
C GLU A 178 3.52 -13.49 -3.38
N LEU A 179 3.41 -12.80 -4.52
CA LEU A 179 2.11 -12.50 -5.15
C LEU A 179 1.36 -13.78 -5.55
N ILE A 180 2.05 -14.77 -6.12
CA ILE A 180 1.43 -16.04 -6.50
C ILE A 180 0.92 -16.80 -5.29
N ASP A 181 1.58 -16.73 -4.13
CA ASP A 181 1.06 -17.31 -2.89
C ASP A 181 -0.28 -16.67 -2.48
N VAL A 182 -0.42 -15.36 -2.65
CA VAL A 182 -1.69 -14.63 -2.43
C VAL A 182 -2.75 -15.07 -3.43
N VAL A 183 -2.42 -15.10 -4.72
CA VAL A 183 -3.35 -15.48 -5.81
C VAL A 183 -3.83 -16.93 -5.64
N ASP A 184 -2.93 -17.84 -5.29
CA ASP A 184 -3.22 -19.25 -5.05
C ASP A 184 -4.21 -19.41 -3.89
N ARG A 185 -3.96 -18.73 -2.78
CA ARG A 185 -4.85 -18.68 -1.61
C ARG A 185 -6.24 -18.12 -1.95
N LEU A 186 -6.31 -17.10 -2.79
CA LEU A 186 -7.60 -16.56 -3.26
C LEU A 186 -8.33 -17.57 -4.15
N SER A 187 -7.61 -18.36 -4.94
CA SER A 187 -8.18 -19.34 -5.87
C SER A 187 -8.98 -20.44 -5.17
N ASP A 188 -8.59 -20.81 -3.94
CA ASP A 188 -9.32 -21.75 -3.08
C ASP A 188 -10.75 -21.29 -2.74
N ARG A 189 -10.97 -19.97 -2.75
CA ARG A 189 -12.27 -19.34 -2.44
C ARG A 189 -12.99 -18.85 -3.69
N SER A 190 -12.26 -18.20 -4.61
CA SER A 190 -12.81 -17.65 -5.84
C SER A 190 -11.74 -17.44 -6.91
N TYR A 191 -11.76 -18.28 -7.94
CA TYR A 191 -10.95 -18.10 -9.16
C TYR A 191 -11.18 -16.74 -9.86
N GLN A 192 -12.39 -16.18 -9.79
CA GLN A 192 -12.68 -14.89 -10.41
C GLN A 192 -11.96 -13.75 -9.68
N LEU A 193 -11.89 -13.80 -8.35
CA LEU A 193 -11.14 -12.82 -7.57
C LEU A 193 -9.64 -13.00 -7.77
N ALA A 194 -9.15 -14.24 -7.72
CA ALA A 194 -7.76 -14.56 -7.98
C ALA A 194 -7.29 -14.03 -9.36
N ALA A 195 -8.06 -14.29 -10.42
CA ALA A 195 -7.77 -13.80 -11.76
C ALA A 195 -7.78 -12.26 -11.83
N SER A 196 -8.80 -11.62 -11.25
CA SER A 196 -8.91 -10.15 -11.26
C SER A 196 -7.75 -9.47 -10.49
N CYS A 197 -7.28 -10.06 -9.39
CA CYS A 197 -6.11 -9.56 -8.67
C CYS A 197 -4.84 -9.71 -9.51
N LEU A 198 -4.64 -10.88 -10.14
CA LEU A 198 -3.48 -11.16 -10.98
C LEU A 198 -3.39 -10.23 -12.19
N GLU A 199 -4.48 -10.05 -12.93
CA GLU A 199 -4.55 -9.20 -14.14
C GLU A 199 -4.24 -7.73 -13.87
N ARG A 200 -4.54 -7.23 -12.67
CA ARG A 200 -4.29 -5.84 -12.28
C ARG A 200 -2.94 -5.60 -11.62
N SER A 201 -2.27 -6.67 -11.20
CA SER A 201 -1.05 -6.58 -10.40
C SER A 201 0.08 -5.90 -11.16
N GLY A 202 0.25 -6.17 -12.46
CA GLY A 202 1.32 -5.57 -13.26
C GLY A 202 1.29 -4.04 -13.27
N GLU A 203 0.12 -3.46 -13.58
CA GLU A 203 -0.09 -2.00 -13.56
C GLU A 203 0.02 -1.43 -12.14
N LEU A 204 -0.61 -2.09 -11.16
CA LEU A 204 -0.58 -1.68 -9.76
C LEU A 204 0.85 -1.55 -9.23
N PHE A 205 1.70 -2.55 -9.43
CA PHE A 205 3.07 -2.51 -8.92
C PHE A 205 3.97 -1.60 -9.74
N ALA A 206 3.67 -1.38 -11.04
CA ALA A 206 4.38 -0.40 -11.85
C ALA A 206 4.17 1.03 -11.32
N ASP A 207 2.95 1.35 -10.87
CA ASP A 207 2.58 2.66 -10.33
C ASP A 207 3.07 2.90 -8.89
N LEU A 208 3.27 1.82 -8.11
CA LEU A 208 3.85 1.92 -6.78
C LEU A 208 5.34 2.25 -6.82
N ALA A 209 5.78 3.09 -5.86
CA ALA A 209 7.20 3.39 -5.68
C ALA A 209 7.96 2.10 -5.31
N PRO A 210 9.18 1.87 -5.82
CA PRO A 210 9.91 0.62 -5.57
C PRO A 210 10.02 0.19 -4.10
N PRO A 211 10.27 1.10 -3.12
CA PRO A 211 10.30 0.73 -1.70
C PRO A 211 8.95 0.26 -1.14
N ASP A 212 7.84 0.66 -1.75
CA ASP A 212 6.48 0.35 -1.28
C ASP A 212 6.02 -1.04 -1.74
N ARG A 213 6.59 -1.59 -2.83
CA ARG A 213 6.08 -2.78 -3.52
C ARG A 213 6.06 -4.04 -2.65
N ARG A 214 7.16 -4.33 -1.96
CA ARG A 214 7.28 -5.51 -1.09
C ARG A 214 6.42 -5.38 0.18
N PRO A 215 6.49 -4.27 0.95
CA PRO A 215 5.56 -4.05 2.07
C PRO A 215 4.08 -4.11 1.66
N PHE A 216 3.76 -3.65 0.45
CA PHE A 216 2.40 -3.74 -0.08
C PHE A 216 1.97 -5.19 -0.29
N LEU A 217 2.86 -6.06 -0.79
CA LEU A 217 2.63 -7.50 -0.95
C LEU A 217 2.54 -8.24 0.39
N GLU A 218 3.41 -7.91 1.34
CA GLU A 218 3.39 -8.50 2.69
C GLU A 218 2.04 -8.19 3.38
N PHE A 219 1.55 -6.97 3.26
CA PHE A 219 0.21 -6.64 3.75
C PHE A 219 -0.91 -7.31 2.93
N ALA A 220 -0.76 -7.45 1.60
CA ALA A 220 -1.72 -8.18 0.77
C ALA A 220 -1.90 -9.63 1.24
N ASP A 221 -0.81 -10.33 1.59
CA ASP A 221 -0.88 -11.70 2.10
C ASP A 221 -1.57 -11.75 3.47
N ALA A 222 -1.22 -10.85 4.40
CA ALA A 222 -1.90 -10.76 5.69
C ALA A 222 -3.42 -10.52 5.52
N VAL A 223 -3.83 -9.64 4.60
CA VAL A 223 -5.25 -9.41 4.28
C VAL A 223 -5.89 -10.65 3.65
N ALA A 224 -5.22 -11.33 2.72
CA ALA A 224 -5.75 -12.55 2.10
C ALA A 224 -5.93 -13.70 3.09
N GLN A 225 -5.03 -13.84 4.06
CA GLN A 225 -5.15 -14.80 5.15
C GLN A 225 -6.33 -14.48 6.08
N ALA A 226 -6.52 -13.21 6.43
CA ALA A 226 -7.59 -12.77 7.32
C ALA A 226 -8.97 -12.74 6.63
N SER A 227 -9.04 -12.19 5.42
CA SER A 227 -10.26 -11.87 4.68
C SER A 227 -10.02 -11.80 3.16
N TRP A 228 -10.25 -12.91 2.47
CA TRP A 228 -10.16 -13.00 0.99
C TRP A 228 -11.05 -11.98 0.25
N ALA A 229 -12.15 -11.52 0.87
CA ALA A 229 -13.05 -10.54 0.29
C ALA A 229 -12.43 -9.13 0.26
N ASP A 230 -11.63 -8.81 1.27
CA ASP A 230 -10.99 -7.49 1.42
C ASP A 230 -9.74 -7.35 0.54
N THR A 231 -9.10 -8.45 0.14
CA THR A 231 -7.90 -8.41 -0.71
C THR A 231 -8.15 -7.66 -2.03
N ARG A 232 -9.31 -7.89 -2.68
CA ARG A 232 -9.64 -7.15 -3.91
C ARG A 232 -9.78 -5.65 -3.63
N LEU A 233 -10.44 -5.27 -2.53
CA LEU A 233 -10.61 -3.88 -2.15
C LEU A 233 -9.25 -3.23 -1.84
N TYR A 234 -8.33 -3.97 -1.23
CA TYR A 234 -6.98 -3.51 -0.96
C TYR A 234 -6.19 -3.27 -2.24
N PHE A 235 -6.24 -4.18 -3.23
CA PHE A 235 -5.62 -3.94 -4.54
C PHE A 235 -6.27 -2.74 -5.26
N GLU A 236 -7.56 -2.49 -5.06
CA GLU A 236 -8.28 -1.36 -5.66
C GLU A 236 -7.95 -0.01 -5.01
N ARG A 237 -7.88 0.04 -3.68
CA ARG A 237 -7.83 1.30 -2.92
C ARG A 237 -6.50 1.55 -2.23
N GLY A 238 -5.70 0.51 -1.99
CA GLY A 238 -4.44 0.54 -1.26
C GLY A 238 -3.48 1.62 -1.75
N PRO A 239 -3.16 1.70 -3.06
CA PRO A 239 -2.25 2.74 -3.58
C PRO A 239 -2.73 4.16 -3.27
N ALA A 240 -4.04 4.42 -3.35
CA ALA A 240 -4.61 5.72 -3.04
C ALA A 240 -4.59 6.03 -1.53
N LEU A 241 -4.80 5.00 -0.68
CA LEU A 241 -4.79 5.15 0.78
C LEU A 241 -3.40 5.52 1.32
N ILE A 242 -2.33 4.99 0.72
CA ILE A 242 -0.95 5.31 1.15
C ILE A 242 -0.37 6.55 0.45
N ALA A 243 -1.04 7.10 -0.56
CA ALA A 243 -0.51 8.19 -1.38
C ALA A 243 -0.20 9.47 -0.58
N ASN A 244 -1.01 9.75 0.46
CA ASN A 244 -0.86 10.93 1.31
C ASN A 244 0.00 10.67 2.58
N ILE A 245 0.55 9.47 2.72
CA ILE A 245 1.52 9.15 3.76
C ILE A 245 2.91 9.55 3.26
N ASP A 246 3.75 10.02 4.18
CA ASP A 246 5.12 10.41 3.86
C ASP A 246 5.86 9.24 3.22
N ARG A 247 6.62 9.52 2.15
CA ARG A 247 7.23 8.47 1.31
C ARG A 247 8.15 7.56 2.11
N ASP A 248 8.86 8.09 3.09
CA ASP A 248 9.82 7.33 3.87
C ASP A 248 9.12 6.43 4.92
N GLU A 249 7.85 6.72 5.24
CA GLU A 249 7.07 6.01 6.26
C GLU A 249 6.06 5.00 5.70
N ARG A 250 5.80 4.98 4.40
CA ARG A 250 4.82 4.07 3.78
C ARG A 250 5.13 2.60 4.03
N ALA A 251 6.37 2.18 3.78
CA ALA A 251 6.84 0.83 4.04
C ALA A 251 6.62 0.44 5.51
N ALA A 252 6.97 1.37 6.40
CA ALA A 252 6.94 1.22 7.83
C ALA A 252 5.49 1.11 8.38
N PHE A 253 4.55 1.83 7.75
CA PHE A 253 3.11 1.77 8.03
C PHE A 253 2.46 0.50 7.45
N LEU A 254 2.81 0.09 6.24
CA LEU A 254 2.32 -1.14 5.62
C LEU A 254 2.74 -2.38 6.42
N GLN A 255 3.99 -2.42 6.90
CA GLN A 255 4.45 -3.48 7.80
C GLN A 255 3.64 -3.53 9.09
N LEU A 256 3.41 -2.37 9.72
CA LEU A 256 2.55 -2.29 10.91
C LEU A 256 1.14 -2.83 10.62
N ALA A 257 0.56 -2.48 9.47
CA ALA A 257 -0.77 -2.96 9.08
C ALA A 257 -0.81 -4.47 8.85
N ALA A 258 0.25 -5.06 8.27
CA ALA A 258 0.41 -6.50 8.15
C ALA A 258 0.46 -7.17 9.52
N ASP A 259 1.37 -6.75 10.40
CA ASP A 259 1.53 -7.28 11.76
C ASP A 259 0.25 -7.18 12.59
N VAL A 260 -0.50 -6.07 12.45
CA VAL A 260 -1.79 -5.89 13.10
C VAL A 260 -2.80 -6.88 12.56
N THR A 261 -2.90 -7.01 11.23
CA THR A 261 -3.89 -7.86 10.56
C THR A 261 -3.71 -9.33 10.87
N GLU A 262 -2.47 -9.81 10.99
CA GLU A 262 -2.16 -11.17 11.44
C GLU A 262 -2.72 -11.44 12.84
N LYS A 263 -2.71 -10.45 13.73
CA LYS A 263 -3.16 -10.60 15.13
C LYS A 263 -4.65 -10.37 15.31
N VAL A 264 -5.25 -9.41 14.62
CA VAL A 264 -6.68 -9.05 14.79
C VAL A 264 -7.61 -9.69 13.75
N GLY A 265 -7.05 -10.35 12.74
CA GLY A 265 -7.78 -11.00 11.67
C GLY A 265 -8.58 -10.00 10.83
N ARG A 266 -9.87 -10.29 10.60
CA ARG A 266 -10.73 -9.54 9.66
C ARG A 266 -10.88 -8.05 9.97
N GLN A 267 -10.60 -7.62 11.20
CA GLN A 267 -10.64 -6.20 11.56
C GLN A 267 -9.42 -5.42 11.09
N GLY A 268 -8.34 -6.11 10.66
CA GLY A 268 -7.09 -5.47 10.28
C GLY A 268 -7.22 -4.51 9.10
N TYR A 269 -7.90 -4.94 8.04
CA TYR A 269 -8.10 -4.07 6.86
C TYR A 269 -8.99 -2.85 7.12
N PRO A 270 -10.15 -2.96 7.81
CA PRO A 270 -10.90 -1.79 8.27
C PRO A 270 -10.07 -0.80 9.10
N LEU A 271 -9.29 -1.31 10.07
CA LEU A 271 -8.41 -0.47 10.90
C LEU A 271 -7.33 0.22 10.05
N PHE A 272 -6.76 -0.46 9.06
CA PHE A 272 -5.81 0.13 8.11
C PHE A 272 -6.42 1.31 7.35
N ILE A 273 -7.65 1.17 6.84
CA ILE A 273 -8.34 2.26 6.14
C ILE A 273 -8.49 3.48 7.06
N GLU A 274 -9.02 3.28 8.26
CA GLU A 274 -9.22 4.36 9.24
C GLU A 274 -7.90 5.05 9.60
N ALA A 275 -6.83 4.28 9.83
CA ALA A 275 -5.52 4.82 10.17
C ALA A 275 -4.88 5.57 8.99
N ALA A 276 -4.99 5.06 7.76
CA ALA A 276 -4.47 5.71 6.56
C ALA A 276 -5.19 7.05 6.29
N GLU A 277 -6.52 7.05 6.39
CA GLU A 277 -7.35 8.25 6.21
C GLU A 277 -7.10 9.30 7.30
N SER A 278 -6.80 8.88 8.53
CA SER A 278 -6.39 9.79 9.61
C SER A 278 -4.98 10.33 9.41
N LEU A 279 -4.00 9.49 9.06
CA LEU A 279 -2.64 9.96 8.77
C LEU A 279 -2.62 10.98 7.62
N ALA A 280 -3.44 10.79 6.59
CA ALA A 280 -3.57 11.75 5.49
C ALA A 280 -4.04 13.17 5.91
N GLN A 281 -4.59 13.33 7.13
CA GLN A 281 -5.01 14.62 7.69
C GLN A 281 -3.92 15.28 8.55
N VAL A 282 -2.79 14.62 8.75
CA VAL A 282 -1.66 15.10 9.54
C VAL A 282 -0.55 15.62 8.61
N GLU A 283 0.17 16.64 9.06
CA GLU A 283 1.36 17.12 8.34
C GLU A 283 2.43 16.01 8.24
N PRO A 284 3.05 15.79 7.07
CA PRO A 284 3.98 14.68 6.84
C PRO A 284 5.14 14.57 7.85
N THR A 285 5.58 15.70 8.41
CA THR A 285 6.64 15.77 9.41
C THR A 285 6.33 15.00 10.71
N TYR A 286 5.07 14.66 10.97
CA TYR A 286 4.68 13.87 12.14
C TYR A 286 4.56 12.38 11.84
N HIS A 287 4.55 11.95 10.58
CA HIS A 287 4.29 10.56 10.21
C HIS A 287 5.32 9.60 10.83
N GLU A 288 6.61 9.90 10.79
CA GLU A 288 7.66 9.06 11.38
C GLU A 288 7.39 8.79 12.87
N THR A 289 7.20 9.88 13.63
CA THR A 289 6.91 9.81 15.06
C THR A 289 5.63 9.01 15.34
N LEU A 290 4.53 9.27 14.62
CA LEU A 290 3.27 8.58 14.83
C LEU A 290 3.34 7.09 14.52
N VAL A 291 3.95 6.72 13.38
CA VAL A 291 4.06 5.32 12.97
C VAL A 291 5.02 4.56 13.91
N ASP A 292 6.11 5.18 14.36
CA ASP A 292 7.02 4.55 15.33
C ASP A 292 6.34 4.29 16.69
N LEU A 293 5.59 5.27 17.20
CA LEU A 293 4.83 5.12 18.43
C LEU A 293 3.73 4.05 18.30
N ALA A 294 3.05 3.99 17.16
CA ALA A 294 2.05 2.96 16.87
C ALA A 294 2.67 1.56 16.83
N ARG A 295 3.87 1.40 16.22
CA ARG A 295 4.61 0.13 16.26
C ARG A 295 4.89 -0.34 17.69
N ARG A 296 5.34 0.57 18.56
CA ARG A 296 5.59 0.25 19.98
C ARG A 296 4.31 -0.18 20.70
N LEU A 297 3.18 0.50 20.44
CA LEU A 297 1.86 0.12 20.97
C LEU A 297 1.40 -1.27 20.48
N ALA A 298 1.67 -1.60 19.22
CA ALA A 298 1.23 -2.85 18.60
C ALA A 298 1.88 -4.11 19.22
N VAL A 299 2.97 -3.93 19.97
CA VAL A 299 3.56 -5.00 20.80
C VAL A 299 2.59 -5.44 21.90
N GLY A 300 1.87 -4.49 22.52
CA GLY A 300 0.90 -4.76 23.58
C GLY A 300 -0.52 -4.96 23.07
N SER A 301 -1.03 -4.02 22.26
CA SER A 301 -2.36 -4.13 21.63
C SER A 301 -2.32 -3.57 20.19
N PRO A 302 -2.47 -4.44 19.17
CA PRO A 302 -2.59 -4.03 17.78
C PRO A 302 -3.78 -3.09 17.52
N ALA A 303 -4.91 -3.32 18.19
CA ALA A 303 -6.09 -2.48 18.05
C ALA A 303 -5.90 -1.09 18.68
N ALA A 304 -5.18 -1.01 19.80
CA ALA A 304 -4.80 0.27 20.40
C ALA A 304 -3.87 1.08 19.50
N ALA A 305 -2.91 0.43 18.83
CA ALA A 305 -2.00 1.07 17.88
C ALA A 305 -2.76 1.75 16.72
N MET A 306 -3.70 1.04 16.10
CA MET A 306 -4.50 1.61 15.01
C MET A 306 -5.47 2.68 15.51
N SER A 307 -6.04 2.49 16.71
CA SER A 307 -6.90 3.50 17.35
C SER A 307 -6.14 4.80 17.65
N PHE A 308 -4.87 4.71 18.04
CA PHE A 308 -3.97 5.84 18.24
C PHE A 308 -3.72 6.61 16.94
N LEU A 309 -3.37 5.91 15.85
CA LEU A 309 -3.20 6.55 14.54
C LEU A 309 -4.48 7.23 14.10
N ARG A 310 -5.63 6.57 14.29
CA ARG A 310 -6.94 7.12 13.96
C ARG A 310 -7.26 8.41 14.72
N SER A 311 -6.97 8.49 16.02
CA SER A 311 -7.25 9.67 16.84
C SER A 311 -6.18 10.77 16.75
N SER A 312 -5.03 10.48 16.14
CA SER A 312 -3.89 11.40 16.06
C SER A 312 -4.22 12.80 15.48
N PRO A 313 -5.06 12.98 14.44
CA PRO A 313 -5.37 14.31 13.93
C PRO A 313 -6.06 15.17 15.00
N THR A 314 -7.06 14.59 15.67
CA THR A 314 -7.80 15.24 16.76
C THR A 314 -6.89 15.60 17.92
N VAL A 315 -5.99 14.70 18.33
CA VAL A 315 -5.07 14.93 19.44
C VAL A 315 -4.06 16.04 19.11
N LEU A 316 -3.50 16.03 17.89
CA LEU A 316 -2.53 17.03 17.43
C LEU A 316 -3.14 18.43 17.26
N THR A 317 -4.46 18.57 17.10
CA THR A 317 -5.10 19.90 17.15
C THR A 317 -5.07 20.56 18.54
N ARG A 318 -4.83 19.78 19.60
CA ARG A 318 -4.89 20.24 21.00
C ARG A 318 -3.55 20.22 21.71
N LEU A 319 -2.66 19.34 21.28
CA LEU A 319 -1.40 19.06 21.97
C LEU A 319 -0.19 19.40 21.09
N THR A 320 0.85 19.93 21.73
CA THR A 320 2.21 19.99 21.18
C THR A 320 2.89 18.61 21.20
N ALA A 321 4.03 18.47 20.53
CA ALA A 321 4.79 17.21 20.52
C ALA A 321 5.14 16.71 21.95
N ASP A 322 5.66 17.59 22.81
CA ASP A 322 5.98 17.24 24.20
C ASP A 322 4.75 16.82 25.02
N GLN A 323 3.58 17.41 24.73
CA GLN A 323 2.32 17.06 25.39
C GLN A 323 1.75 15.74 24.85
N LEU A 324 1.93 15.47 23.56
CA LEU A 324 1.54 14.20 22.94
C LEU A 324 2.25 13.03 23.62
N GLU A 325 3.55 13.12 23.89
CA GLU A 325 4.30 12.07 24.60
C GLU A 325 3.72 11.79 26.00
N ARG A 326 3.33 12.83 26.74
CA ARG A 326 2.70 12.66 28.07
C ARG A 326 1.31 12.04 27.98
N TRP A 327 0.54 12.40 26.95
CA TRP A 327 -0.76 11.79 26.69
C TRP A 327 -0.61 10.31 26.33
N LEU A 328 0.35 9.97 25.46
CA LEU A 328 0.71 8.59 25.14
C LEU A 328 1.10 7.77 26.37
N GLN A 329 1.89 8.35 27.29
CA GLN A 329 2.28 7.68 28.52
C GLN A 329 1.04 7.22 29.32
N GLY A 330 -0.02 8.05 29.38
CA GLY A 330 -1.26 7.66 30.06
C GLY A 330 -1.92 6.40 29.49
N GLY A 331 -1.85 6.20 28.17
CA GLY A 331 -2.31 4.98 27.51
C GLY A 331 -1.32 3.81 27.66
N TRP A 332 -0.02 4.08 27.69
CA TRP A 332 1.02 3.08 27.96
C TRP A 332 0.92 2.50 29.37
N ASP A 333 0.70 3.33 30.38
CA ASP A 333 0.52 2.89 31.76
C ASP A 333 -0.69 1.94 31.86
N LEU A 334 -1.78 2.24 31.14
CA LEU A 334 -2.94 1.34 31.09
C LEU A 334 -2.58 0.00 30.43
N LEU A 335 -1.83 0.03 29.33
CA LEU A 335 -1.54 -1.16 28.54
C LEU A 335 -0.48 -2.06 29.17
N PHE A 336 0.69 -1.49 29.50
CA PHE A 336 1.88 -2.25 29.90
C PHE A 336 2.06 -2.36 31.41
N GLU A 337 1.71 -1.34 32.18
CA GLU A 337 1.85 -1.40 33.65
C GLU A 337 0.63 -2.04 34.31
N ALA A 338 -0.57 -1.58 33.96
CA ALA A 338 -1.82 -2.08 34.53
C ALA A 338 -2.34 -3.34 33.83
N GLY A 339 -1.83 -3.69 32.64
CA GLY A 339 -2.29 -4.83 31.86
C GLY A 339 -3.74 -4.72 31.37
N ASN A 340 -4.31 -3.51 31.34
CA ASN A 340 -5.69 -3.24 30.98
C ASN A 340 -5.82 -2.89 29.49
N ILE A 341 -5.87 -3.92 28.64
CA ILE A 341 -5.95 -3.78 27.17
C ILE A 341 -7.21 -3.01 26.76
N GLU A 342 -8.38 -3.39 27.27
CA GLU A 342 -9.66 -2.72 26.93
C GLU A 342 -9.65 -1.24 27.33
N GLY A 343 -9.07 -0.94 28.50
CA GLY A 343 -8.91 0.44 28.97
C GLY A 343 -7.97 1.25 28.09
N ALA A 344 -6.86 0.67 27.65
CA ALA A 344 -5.93 1.32 26.72
C ALA A 344 -6.56 1.54 25.33
N GLU A 345 -7.32 0.58 24.81
CA GLU A 345 -8.04 0.75 23.55
C GLU A 345 -9.09 1.87 23.65
N ALA A 346 -9.91 1.88 24.69
CA ALA A 346 -10.87 2.97 24.93
C ALA A 346 -10.18 4.33 25.11
N TYR A 347 -8.99 4.36 25.71
CA TYR A 347 -8.17 5.55 25.84
C TYR A 347 -7.78 6.12 24.47
N PHE A 348 -7.18 5.30 23.61
CA PHE A 348 -6.73 5.73 22.29
C PHE A 348 -7.88 5.96 21.30
N ARG A 349 -9.06 5.38 21.53
CA ARG A 349 -10.29 5.71 20.80
C ARG A 349 -10.93 7.04 21.23
N LEU A 350 -10.42 7.69 22.28
CA LEU A 350 -11.03 8.87 22.92
C LEU A 350 -12.42 8.58 23.51
N GLU A 351 -12.63 7.35 24.00
CA GLU A 351 -13.90 6.88 24.60
C GLU A 351 -13.82 6.77 26.12
N SER A 352 -12.66 7.05 26.72
CA SER A 352 -12.46 6.97 28.16
C SER A 352 -12.42 8.36 28.81
N GLN A 353 -13.05 8.49 29.98
CA GLN A 353 -12.97 9.70 30.80
C GLN A 353 -11.52 10.11 31.08
N ARG A 354 -10.63 9.13 31.32
CA ARG A 354 -9.19 9.38 31.54
C ARG A 354 -8.50 10.01 30.33
N ALA A 355 -8.89 9.65 29.10
CA ALA A 355 -8.35 10.25 27.88
C ALA A 355 -8.79 11.72 27.74
N GLU A 356 -10.07 11.99 28.00
CA GLU A 356 -10.61 13.35 27.98
C GLU A 356 -9.95 14.24 29.03
N GLU A 357 -9.90 13.80 30.29
CA GLU A 357 -9.27 14.54 31.39
C GLU A 357 -7.78 14.83 31.11
N MET A 358 -7.05 13.86 30.55
CA MET A 358 -5.65 14.05 30.19
C MET A 358 -5.49 15.05 29.04
N LEU A 359 -6.35 15.00 28.01
CA LEU A 359 -6.35 15.99 26.92
C LEU A 359 -6.65 17.39 27.45
N GLU A 360 -7.63 17.55 28.33
CA GLU A 360 -7.98 18.84 28.93
C GLU A 360 -6.85 19.40 29.80
N THR A 361 -6.19 18.52 30.57
CA THR A 361 -5.10 18.90 31.46
C THR A 361 -3.84 19.28 30.69
N LEU A 362 -3.52 18.55 29.62
CA LEU A 362 -2.32 18.80 28.81
C LEU A 362 -2.51 19.90 27.78
N SER A 363 -3.74 20.14 27.32
CA SER A 363 -4.04 21.19 26.34
C SER A 363 -3.65 22.56 26.87
N ALA A 364 -2.76 23.24 26.14
CA ALA A 364 -2.43 24.63 26.42
C ALA A 364 -3.62 25.57 26.12
N ARG A 365 -4.51 25.18 25.20
CA ARG A 365 -5.68 25.95 24.79
C ARG A 365 -6.68 26.10 25.94
N ILE A 366 -7.21 27.31 26.12
CA ILE A 366 -8.31 27.61 27.05
C ILE A 366 -9.51 28.10 26.27
N GLU A 367 -10.62 27.38 26.39
CA GLU A 367 -11.94 27.80 25.93
C GLU A 367 -12.52 28.89 26.85
N LEU A 368 -13.03 29.98 26.26
CA LEU A 368 -13.64 31.08 27.00
C LEU A 368 -14.77 30.60 27.91
N ARG A 369 -15.59 29.66 27.43
CA ARG A 369 -16.72 29.10 28.18
C ARG A 369 -16.31 28.53 29.55
N ASN A 370 -15.09 28.01 29.67
CA ASN A 370 -14.57 27.41 30.91
C ASN A 370 -14.12 28.47 31.92
N VAL A 371 -13.74 29.67 31.45
CA VAL A 371 -13.19 30.74 32.29
C VAL A 371 -14.06 32.01 32.35
N SER A 372 -15.17 32.05 31.61
CA SER A 372 -16.04 33.23 31.48
C SER A 372 -16.56 33.74 32.82
N ASN A 373 -16.97 32.85 33.74
CA ASN A 373 -17.42 33.27 35.07
C ASN A 373 -16.28 33.90 35.89
N THR A 374 -15.08 33.31 35.83
CA THR A 374 -13.88 33.84 36.49
C THR A 374 -13.50 35.21 35.93
N LEU A 375 -13.54 35.38 34.60
CA LEU A 375 -13.26 36.65 33.94
C LEU A 375 -14.32 37.72 34.24
N ARG A 376 -15.60 37.34 34.37
CA ARG A 376 -16.68 38.24 34.81
C ARG A 376 -16.44 38.74 36.24
N LEU A 377 -16.09 37.86 37.16
CA LEU A 377 -15.75 38.24 38.53
C LEU A 377 -14.51 39.14 38.56
N TYR A 378 -13.52 38.84 37.72
CA TYR A 378 -12.32 39.65 37.57
C TYR A 378 -12.63 41.07 37.05
N ALA A 379 -13.42 41.19 35.96
CA ALA A 379 -13.84 42.47 35.41
C ALA A 379 -14.65 43.29 36.43
N LYS A 380 -15.60 42.65 37.14
CA LYS A 380 -16.36 43.29 38.22
C LYS A 380 -15.48 43.79 39.35
N ALA A 381 -14.42 43.06 39.70
CA ALA A 381 -13.47 43.52 40.71
C ALA A 381 -12.63 44.72 40.24
N LEU A 382 -12.43 44.88 38.93
CA LEU A 382 -11.71 46.01 38.34
C LEU A 382 -12.58 47.27 38.20
N THR A 383 -13.84 47.14 37.79
CA THR A 383 -14.73 48.28 37.47
C THR A 383 -15.81 48.55 38.51
N GLY A 384 -16.03 47.64 39.47
CA GLY A 384 -17.16 47.69 40.39
C GLY A 384 -18.52 47.33 39.79
N GLU A 385 -18.65 47.28 38.46
CA GLU A 385 -19.88 47.00 37.73
C GLU A 385 -20.02 45.53 37.29
N GLN A 386 -21.27 45.08 37.08
CA GLN A 386 -21.51 43.75 36.52
C GLN A 386 -21.38 43.77 35.00
N ILE A 387 -20.21 43.37 34.51
CA ILE A 387 -19.92 43.30 33.07
C ILE A 387 -20.16 41.89 32.55
N ALA A 388 -20.94 41.75 31.47
CA ALA A 388 -21.09 40.47 30.78
C ALA A 388 -19.84 40.11 29.97
N ILE A 389 -19.42 38.85 30.00
CA ILE A 389 -18.35 38.31 29.16
C ILE A 389 -18.97 37.39 28.10
N ARG A 390 -18.69 37.67 26.83
CA ARG A 390 -19.27 36.98 25.66
C ARG A 390 -18.19 36.57 24.65
N SER A 391 -18.52 35.66 23.74
CA SER A 391 -17.61 35.24 22.66
C SER A 391 -17.64 36.26 21.53
N THR A 392 -16.52 36.52 20.86
CA THR A 392 -16.50 37.31 19.62
C THR A 392 -17.31 36.66 18.50
N GLU A 393 -17.55 35.35 18.54
CA GLU A 393 -18.47 34.65 17.62
C GLU A 393 -19.89 35.21 17.70
N ASP A 394 -20.35 35.61 18.89
CA ASP A 394 -21.69 36.21 19.09
C ASP A 394 -21.86 37.54 18.31
N LEU A 395 -20.75 38.23 17.99
CA LEU A 395 -20.75 39.47 17.20
C LEU A 395 -20.78 39.20 15.69
N VAL A 396 -20.12 38.12 15.26
CA VAL A 396 -20.10 37.69 13.86
C VAL A 396 -21.49 37.22 13.45
N ASP A 397 -22.14 36.42 14.29
CA ASP A 397 -23.52 35.94 14.06
C ASP A 397 -24.55 37.08 14.02
N ALA A 398 -24.28 38.17 14.74
CA ALA A 398 -25.10 39.38 14.72
C ALA A 398 -24.87 40.28 13.49
N GLY A 399 -23.95 39.90 12.58
CA GLY A 399 -23.66 40.66 11.35
C GLY A 399 -22.90 41.97 11.58
N ILE A 400 -22.20 42.12 12.71
CA ILE A 400 -21.44 43.33 13.05
C ILE A 400 -20.10 43.30 12.30
N GLY A 401 -20.14 43.71 11.03
CA GLY A 401 -19.11 43.50 10.00
C GLY A 401 -17.76 44.23 10.14
N TRP A 402 -17.29 44.52 11.36
CA TRP A 402 -16.00 45.20 11.60
C TRP A 402 -15.11 44.51 12.65
N VAL A 403 -15.49 43.32 13.14
CA VAL A 403 -14.77 42.65 14.22
C VAL A 403 -14.02 41.44 13.67
N GLN A 404 -12.69 41.44 13.80
CA GLN A 404 -11.89 40.22 13.62
C GLN A 404 -12.21 39.25 14.77
N GLU A 405 -12.52 37.99 14.47
CA GLU A 405 -12.83 36.94 15.46
C GLU A 405 -11.77 36.82 16.58
N SER A 406 -10.52 37.18 16.27
CA SER A 406 -9.36 37.08 17.16
C SER A 406 -9.10 38.31 18.03
N VAL A 407 -9.88 39.39 17.93
CA VAL A 407 -9.62 40.65 18.64
C VAL A 407 -10.68 40.91 19.71
N ALA A 408 -10.24 40.96 20.97
CA ALA A 408 -11.09 41.34 22.09
C ALA A 408 -11.67 42.75 21.91
N THR A 409 -12.96 42.92 22.17
CA THR A 409 -13.69 44.18 21.98
C THR A 409 -14.76 44.40 23.06
N THR A 410 -15.39 45.56 23.07
CA THR A 410 -16.51 45.91 23.97
C THR A 410 -17.41 46.95 23.32
N GLU A 411 -18.71 46.87 23.63
CA GLU A 411 -19.73 47.86 23.23
C GLU A 411 -20.12 48.81 24.38
N GLY A 412 -19.40 48.76 25.50
CA GLY A 412 -19.71 49.55 26.69
C GLY A 412 -20.68 48.89 27.67
N SER A 413 -21.27 47.74 27.32
CA SER A 413 -22.14 46.95 28.23
C SER A 413 -21.64 45.52 28.48
N ALA A 414 -20.93 44.96 27.49
CA ALA A 414 -20.36 43.63 27.52
C ALA A 414 -18.96 43.62 26.89
N ILE A 415 -18.08 42.78 27.44
CA ILE A 415 -16.76 42.51 26.88
C ILE A 415 -16.85 41.22 26.06
N TYR A 416 -16.40 41.31 24.81
CA TYR A 416 -16.33 40.20 23.88
C TYR A 416 -14.88 39.75 23.74
N LEU A 417 -14.64 38.47 24.02
CA LEU A 417 -13.31 37.87 24.01
C LEU A 417 -13.26 36.74 22.96
N PRO A 418 -12.07 36.40 22.42
CA PRO A 418 -11.93 35.26 21.53
C PRO A 418 -12.52 33.98 22.12
N PRO A 419 -13.09 33.07 21.31
CA PRO A 419 -13.71 31.83 21.80
C PRO A 419 -12.69 30.92 22.51
N TYR A 420 -11.43 30.96 22.07
CA TYR A 420 -10.32 30.27 22.70
C TYR A 420 -9.02 31.09 22.61
N VAL A 421 -8.07 30.80 23.51
CA VAL A 421 -6.69 31.31 23.43
C VAL A 421 -5.70 30.15 23.51
N SER A 422 -4.76 30.11 22.57
CA SER A 422 -3.70 29.09 22.47
C SER A 422 -2.35 29.69 22.02
N THR A 423 -2.06 30.93 22.42
CA THR A 423 -0.86 31.68 22.02
C THR A 423 0.43 31.12 22.62
N PHE A 424 0.34 30.54 23.82
CA PHE A 424 1.46 30.02 24.60
C PHE A 424 1.35 28.51 24.84
N ASN A 425 2.45 27.87 25.22
CA ASN A 425 2.51 26.43 25.47
C ASN A 425 1.94 26.02 26.84
N GLU A 426 1.68 26.98 27.73
CA GLU A 426 1.10 26.73 29.05
C GLU A 426 -0.30 27.33 29.18
N GLN A 427 -1.23 26.52 29.69
CA GLN A 427 -2.59 26.93 29.99
C GLN A 427 -2.61 28.19 30.88
N ARG A 428 -1.74 28.26 31.90
CA ARG A 428 -1.61 29.43 32.78
C ARG A 428 -1.28 30.73 32.01
N GLN A 429 -0.38 30.66 31.03
CA GLN A 429 0.02 31.82 30.23
C GLN A 429 -1.10 32.24 29.26
N ASN A 430 -1.82 31.27 28.68
CA ASN A 430 -3.02 31.56 27.89
C ASN A 430 -4.14 32.18 28.75
N PHE A 431 -4.28 31.79 30.01
CA PHE A 431 -5.24 32.42 30.92
C PHE A 431 -4.87 33.86 31.24
N LEU A 432 -3.57 34.13 31.40
CA LEU A 432 -3.08 35.50 31.57
C LEU A 432 -3.39 36.37 30.35
N SER A 433 -3.37 35.80 29.14
CA SER A 433 -3.78 36.52 27.92
C SER A 433 -5.24 36.96 27.97
N TYR A 434 -6.16 36.07 28.41
CA TYR A 434 -7.54 36.48 28.67
C TYR A 434 -7.65 37.59 29.70
N LYS A 435 -6.85 37.54 30.78
CA LYS A 435 -6.83 38.62 31.76
C LYS A 435 -6.34 39.93 31.16
N VAL A 436 -5.33 39.91 30.29
CA VAL A 436 -4.85 41.10 29.59
C VAL A 436 -5.97 41.69 28.72
N TYR A 437 -6.63 40.86 27.92
CA TYR A 437 -7.77 41.28 27.10
C TYR A 437 -8.90 41.88 27.94
N ALA A 438 -9.33 41.16 28.99
CA ALA A 438 -10.38 41.61 29.89
C ALA A 438 -10.02 42.93 30.58
N THR A 439 -8.79 43.07 31.09
CA THR A 439 -8.31 44.30 31.73
C THR A 439 -8.34 45.47 30.78
N HIS A 440 -7.84 45.27 29.56
CA HIS A 440 -7.81 46.32 28.55
C HIS A 440 -9.22 46.82 28.23
N GLN A 441 -10.17 45.91 27.99
CA GLN A 441 -11.56 46.30 27.68
C GLN A 441 -12.29 46.88 28.89
N SER A 442 -12.10 46.33 30.09
CA SER A 442 -12.63 46.90 31.33
C SER A 442 -12.14 48.32 31.56
N GLY A 443 -10.86 48.61 31.26
CA GLY A 443 -10.32 49.97 31.37
C GLY A 443 -10.99 50.96 30.40
N ARG A 444 -11.31 50.54 29.18
CA ARG A 444 -12.04 51.40 28.22
C ARG A 444 -13.43 51.77 28.75
N MET A 445 -14.10 50.84 29.42
CA MET A 445 -15.40 51.08 30.06
C MET A 445 -15.27 52.01 31.26
N GLU A 446 -14.40 51.69 32.21
CA GLU A 446 -14.20 52.44 33.46
C GLU A 446 -13.81 53.90 33.22
N PHE A 447 -12.87 54.14 32.30
CA PHE A 447 -12.36 55.49 32.03
C PHE A 447 -13.15 56.24 30.95
N GLY A 448 -14.38 55.80 30.67
CA GLY A 448 -15.33 56.57 29.88
C GLY A 448 -14.98 56.70 28.40
N SER A 449 -14.30 55.72 27.80
CA SER A 449 -13.97 55.76 26.36
C SER A 449 -15.21 55.84 25.45
N PHE A 450 -16.38 55.48 25.98
CA PHE A 450 -17.67 55.48 25.29
C PHE A 450 -18.63 56.57 25.81
N LEU A 451 -18.18 57.42 26.74
CA LEU A 451 -18.99 58.51 27.33
C LEU A 451 -18.86 59.83 26.55
N PHE A 452 -18.21 59.80 25.38
CA PHE A 452 -18.12 60.98 24.52
C PHE A 452 -19.51 61.28 23.93
N ASP A 453 -20.05 62.45 24.29
CA ASP A 453 -21.25 63.00 23.72
C ASP A 453 -20.88 64.24 22.91
N PHE A 454 -21.23 64.24 21.62
CA PHE A 454 -20.94 65.35 20.71
C PHE A 454 -21.86 66.55 20.94
N ASP A 455 -23.03 66.30 21.55
CA ASP A 455 -24.11 67.28 21.73
C ASP A 455 -24.26 67.78 23.18
N ALA A 456 -23.36 67.35 24.09
CA ALA A 456 -23.38 67.68 25.53
C ALA A 456 -22.89 69.10 25.89
#